data_AF-A0A1Y2EQK8-F1
#
_entry.id   AF-A0A1Y2EQK8-F1
#
_cell.length_a   1.000
_cell.length_b   1.000
_cell.length_c   1.000
_cell.angle_alpha   90.00
_cell.angle_beta   90.00
_cell.angle_gamma   90.00
#
_symmetry.space_group_name_H-M   'P 1'
#
loop_
_entity.id
_entity.type
_entity.pdbx_description
1 polymer ?
#
loop_
_entity_poly.entity_id
_entity_poly.type
_entity_poly.pdbx_seq_one_letter_code
_entity_poly.pdbx_strand_id
1 'polypeptide(L)'
;MVTFVNERMVNSVRRVEDASAIVFCGQRDWQTLDRWQKINVVLKAKQYYETIRAIAAARSTTGSAEASQPTTQASLAHLPSLTARQERRARVSQVELRGRWA
;
A
#
# COMPACT_ATOMS: atom_id res chain seq x y z
N MET A 1 -2.55 -17.87 13.14
CA MET A 1 -3.24 -16.56 13.25
C MET A 1 -2.30 -15.49 13.77
N VAL A 2 -1.73 -15.63 14.98
CA VAL A 2 -0.80 -14.63 15.56
C VAL A 2 0.45 -14.45 14.68
N THR A 3 1.02 -15.53 14.13
CA THR A 3 2.09 -15.53 13.12
C THR A 3 1.79 -14.59 11.95
N PHE A 4 0.67 -14.82 11.28
CA PHE A 4 0.22 -14.04 10.13
C PHE A 4 0.02 -12.56 10.47
N VAL A 5 -0.57 -12.25 11.63
CA VAL A 5 -0.74 -10.87 12.08
C VAL A 5 0.61 -10.21 12.34
N ASN A 6 1.55 -10.93 12.97
CA ASN A 6 2.89 -10.42 13.24
C ASN A 6 3.67 -10.12 11.95
N GLU A 7 3.69 -11.05 10.99
CA GLU A 7 4.35 -10.85 9.69
C GLU A 7 3.77 -9.64 8.94
N ARG A 8 2.43 -9.53 8.92
CA ARG A 8 1.76 -8.40 8.29
C ARG A 8 2.05 -7.08 9.00
N MET A 9 2.12 -7.09 10.34
CA MET A 9 2.45 -5.92 11.13
C MET A 9 3.88 -5.45 10.85
N VAL A 10 4.86 -6.35 10.94
CA VAL A 10 6.28 -6.03 10.69
C VAL A 10 6.48 -5.45 9.28
N ASN A 11 5.79 -5.99 8.27
CA ASN A 11 5.91 -5.52 6.89
C ASN A 11 5.15 -4.21 6.60
N SER A 12 4.19 -3.81 7.43
CA SER A 12 3.36 -2.62 7.19
C SER A 12 3.78 -1.39 7.99
N VAL A 13 4.49 -1.61 9.10
CA VAL A 13 4.93 -0.56 10.01
C VAL A 13 6.16 0.15 9.46
N ARG A 14 6.15 1.50 9.49
CA ARG A 14 7.30 2.32 9.07
C ARG A 14 8.22 2.72 10.23
N ARG A 15 7.68 2.78 11.45
CA ARG A 15 8.41 3.15 12.66
C ARG A 15 8.13 2.15 13.77
N VAL A 16 9.15 1.76 14.53
CA VAL A 16 9.04 0.65 15.51
C VAL A 16 7.97 0.93 16.57
N GLU A 17 7.73 2.19 16.89
CA GLU A 17 6.75 2.63 17.90
C GLU A 17 5.31 2.33 17.49
N ASP A 18 5.03 2.22 16.18
CA ASP A 18 3.70 1.90 15.66
C ASP A 18 3.39 0.39 15.72
N ALA A 19 4.40 -0.44 16.00
CA ALA A 19 4.23 -1.90 16.12
C ALA A 19 3.76 -2.28 17.53
N SER A 20 2.88 -3.28 17.61
CA SER A 20 2.48 -3.85 18.89
C SER A 20 3.55 -4.78 19.44
N ALA A 21 4.30 -4.31 20.44
CA ALA A 21 5.31 -5.11 21.15
C ALA A 21 4.73 -6.43 21.71
N ILE A 22 3.47 -6.41 22.17
CA ILE A 22 2.81 -7.60 22.74
C ILE A 22 2.60 -8.68 21.66
N VAL A 23 2.23 -8.30 20.44
CA VAL A 23 2.04 -9.25 19.33
C VAL A 23 3.38 -9.83 18.90
N PHE A 24 4.42 -8.99 18.82
CA PHE A 24 5.78 -9.41 18.47
C PHE A 24 6.39 -10.38 19.50
N CYS A 25 6.48 -9.95 20.76
CA CYS A 25 7.01 -10.80 21.84
C CYS A 25 6.14 -12.03 22.05
N GLY A 26 4.82 -11.85 21.93
CA GLY A 26 3.86 -12.93 22.03
C GLY A 26 4.09 -14.06 21.02
N GLN A 27 4.43 -13.70 19.78
CA GLN A 27 4.74 -14.67 18.73
C GLN A 27 6.12 -15.32 18.93
N ARG A 28 7.13 -14.55 19.34
CA ARG A 28 8.50 -15.05 19.59
C ARG A 28 8.52 -16.08 20.72
N ASP A 29 7.88 -15.77 21.83
CA ASP A 29 7.97 -16.54 23.07
C ASP A 29 6.75 -17.48 23.25
N TRP A 30 6.01 -17.75 22.17
CA TRP A 30 4.70 -18.43 22.23
C TRP A 30 4.72 -19.74 23.03
N GLN A 31 5.79 -20.52 22.95
CA GLN A 31 5.89 -21.80 23.67
C GLN A 31 6.09 -21.63 25.18
N THR A 32 6.72 -20.53 25.61
CA THR A 32 7.02 -20.27 27.02
C THR A 32 5.91 -19.49 27.72
N LEU A 33 4.94 -18.96 26.98
CA LEU A 33 3.82 -18.21 27.54
C LEU A 33 2.78 -19.12 28.22
N ASP A 34 2.30 -18.66 29.36
CA ASP A 34 1.15 -19.26 30.03
C ASP A 34 -0.16 -19.01 29.25
N ARG A 35 -1.19 -19.81 29.53
CA ARG A 35 -2.49 -19.75 28.86
C ARG A 35 -3.11 -18.36 28.93
N TRP A 36 -3.03 -17.69 30.08
CA TRP A 36 -3.52 -16.32 30.23
C TRP A 36 -2.78 -15.32 29.33
N GLN A 37 -1.46 -15.44 29.24
CA GLN A 37 -0.64 -14.58 28.39
C GLN A 37 -0.95 -14.80 26.91
N LYS A 38 -1.12 -16.06 26.49
CA LYS A 38 -1.53 -16.42 25.13
C LYS A 38 -2.87 -15.79 24.75
N ILE A 39 -3.85 -15.78 25.65
CA ILE A 39 -5.14 -15.12 25.43
C ILE A 39 -4.95 -13.61 25.20
N ASN A 40 -4.14 -12.95 26.01
CA ASN A 40 -3.86 -11.52 25.85
C ASN A 40 -3.18 -11.19 24.51
N VAL A 41 -2.21 -12.00 24.09
CA VAL A 41 -1.56 -11.86 22.78
C VAL A 41 -2.58 -11.99 21.64
N VAL A 42 -3.47 -12.98 21.72
CA VAL A 42 -4.53 -13.20 20.72
C VAL A 42 -5.49 -12.02 20.67
N LEU A 43 -5.92 -11.49 21.82
CA LEU A 43 -6.78 -10.31 21.89
C LEU A 43 -6.12 -9.09 21.25
N LYS A 44 -4.83 -8.86 21.54
CA LYS A 44 -4.07 -7.74 20.94
C LYS A 44 -3.90 -7.91 19.43
N ALA A 45 -3.61 -9.13 18.97
CA ALA A 45 -3.54 -9.42 17.53
C ALA A 45 -4.88 -9.18 16.83
N LYS A 46 -6.00 -9.55 17.47
CA LYS A 46 -7.35 -9.27 16.94
C LYS A 46 -7.63 -7.77 16.85
N GLN A 47 -7.33 -7.02 17.91
CA GLN A 47 -7.48 -5.56 17.92
C GLN A 47 -6.70 -4.91 16.77
N TYR A 48 -5.44 -5.32 16.58
CA TYR A 48 -4.63 -4.82 15.46
C TYR A 48 -5.25 -5.15 14.09
N TYR A 49 -5.76 -6.36 13.91
CA TYR A 49 -6.41 -6.74 12.66
C TYR A 49 -7.66 -5.89 12.38
N GLU A 50 -8.47 -5.64 13.41
CA GLU A 50 -9.69 -4.83 13.30
C GLU A 50 -9.37 -3.37 12.97
N THR A 51 -8.34 -2.77 13.57
CA THR A 51 -7.93 -1.39 13.24
C THR A 51 -7.45 -1.27 11.80
N ILE A 52 -6.61 -2.20 11.33
CA ILE A 52 -6.16 -2.22 9.92
C ILE A 52 -7.33 -2.42 8.97
N ARG A 53 -8.27 -3.30 9.31
CA ARG A 53 -9.49 -3.53 8.51
C ARG A 53 -10.36 -2.27 8.45
N ALA A 54 -10.54 -1.56 9.55
CA ALA A 54 -11.31 -0.32 9.60
C ALA A 54 -10.65 0.79 8.78
N ILE A 55 -9.32 0.94 8.86
CA ILE A 55 -8.57 1.89 8.03
C ILE A 55 -8.70 1.56 6.54
N ALA A 56 -8.60 0.27 6.17
CA ALA A 56 -8.78 -0.16 4.80
C ALA A 56 -10.21 0.12 4.29
N ALA A 57 -11.22 -0.15 5.12
CA ALA A 57 -12.61 0.17 4.81
C ALA A 57 -12.82 1.68 4.62
N ALA A 58 -12.26 2.52 5.50
CA ALA A 58 -12.32 3.98 5.36
C ALA A 58 -11.64 4.47 4.07
N ARG A 59 -10.52 3.88 3.66
CA ARG A 59 -9.89 4.20 2.38
C ARG A 59 -10.76 3.84 1.19
N SER A 60 -11.49 2.71 1.26
CA SER A 60 -12.38 2.29 0.17
C SER A 60 -13.61 3.19 0.00
N THR A 61 -14.14 3.76 1.09
CA THR A 61 -15.26 4.70 1.04
C THR A 61 -14.84 6.08 0.56
N THR A 62 -13.68 6.60 0.99
CA THR A 62 -13.17 7.90 0.53
C THR A 62 -12.67 7.85 -0.93
N GLY A 63 -12.07 6.73 -1.35
CA GLY A 63 -11.62 6.55 -2.74
C GLY A 63 -12.73 6.38 -3.78
N SER A 64 -13.99 6.26 -3.36
CA SER A 64 -15.15 6.13 -4.27
C SER A 64 -15.91 7.44 -4.50
N ALA A 65 -15.57 8.52 -3.78
CA ALA A 65 -16.27 9.81 -3.92
C ALA A 65 -15.59 10.80 -4.89
N GLU A 66 -14.34 10.57 -5.30
CA GLU A 66 -13.63 11.43 -6.27
C GLU A 66 -13.49 10.82 -7.69
N ALA A 67 -13.94 9.57 -7.90
CA ALA A 67 -13.78 8.89 -9.19
C ALA A 67 -14.93 9.12 -10.20
N SER A 68 -15.94 9.93 -9.87
CA SER A 68 -17.12 10.12 -10.72
C SER A 68 -17.66 11.55 -10.70
N GLN A 69 -16.87 12.51 -11.19
CA GLN A 69 -17.42 13.72 -11.82
C GLN A 69 -16.62 14.06 -13.09
N PRO A 70 -17.22 13.96 -14.29
CA PRO A 70 -16.66 14.57 -15.49
C PRO A 70 -16.96 16.08 -15.45
N THR A 71 -16.27 16.81 -14.58
CA THR A 71 -16.29 18.29 -14.61
C THR A 71 -15.35 18.74 -15.71
N THR A 72 -15.91 18.86 -16.92
CA THR A 72 -15.40 19.74 -17.96
C THR A 72 -15.06 21.10 -17.36
N GLN A 73 -13.83 21.58 -17.59
CA GLN A 73 -13.25 22.90 -17.26
C GLN A 73 -12.17 22.90 -16.17
N ALA A 74 -11.12 22.12 -16.38
CA ALA A 74 -9.76 22.57 -16.10
C ALA A 74 -8.95 22.37 -17.38
N SER A 75 -8.38 23.45 -17.88
CA SER A 75 -7.59 23.51 -19.10
C SER A 75 -6.55 22.39 -19.15
N LEU A 76 -6.79 21.42 -20.05
CA LEU A 76 -5.81 20.43 -20.48
C LEU A 76 -4.65 21.18 -21.15
N ALA A 77 -3.71 21.69 -20.36
CA ALA A 77 -2.36 21.92 -20.85
C ALA A 77 -1.87 20.56 -21.35
N HIS A 78 -1.91 20.37 -22.68
CA HIS A 78 -1.70 19.08 -23.31
C HIS A 78 -0.44 18.44 -22.73
N LEU A 79 -0.59 17.30 -22.07
CA LEU A 79 0.58 16.49 -21.77
C LEU A 79 1.07 16.02 -23.14
N PRO A 80 2.30 16.38 -23.56
CA PRO A 80 2.82 15.92 -24.84
C PRO A 80 2.79 14.39 -24.82
N SER A 81 2.32 13.81 -25.92
CA SER A 81 2.19 12.36 -26.09
C SER A 81 3.48 11.66 -25.68
N LEU A 82 3.38 10.41 -25.23
CA LEU A 82 4.55 9.60 -24.86
C LEU A 82 5.61 9.59 -25.98
N THR A 83 5.17 9.62 -27.24
CA THR A 83 6.02 9.78 -28.43
C THR A 83 6.77 11.12 -28.47
N ALA A 84 6.10 12.25 -28.21
CA ALA A 84 6.74 13.57 -28.19
C ALA A 84 7.76 13.73 -27.03
N ARG A 85 7.52 13.05 -25.90
CA ARG A 85 8.51 13.00 -24.80
C ARG A 85 9.71 12.14 -25.14
N GLN A 86 9.47 10.98 -25.76
CA GLN A 86 10.54 10.09 -26.20
C GLN A 86 11.41 10.75 -27.27
N GLU A 87 10.81 11.45 -28.23
CA GLU A 87 11.52 12.21 -29.26
C GLU A 87 12.43 13.28 -28.65
N ARG A 88 11.97 14.04 -27.65
CA ARG A 88 12.82 15.00 -26.94
C ARG A 88 13.98 14.35 -26.19
N ARG A 89 13.78 13.18 -25.59
CA ARG A 89 14.82 12.50 -24.79
C ARG A 89 15.85 11.80 -25.67
N ALA A 90 15.40 11.20 -26.76
CA ALA A 90 16.26 10.47 -27.70
C ALA A 90 16.87 11.39 -28.76
N ARG A 91 16.29 12.57 -29.02
CA ARG A 91 16.54 13.42 -30.20
C ARG A 91 16.33 12.70 -31.54
N VAL A 92 15.67 11.55 -31.53
CA VAL A 92 15.38 10.74 -32.71
C VAL A 92 13.89 10.85 -32.98
N SER A 93 13.53 11.27 -34.20
CA SER A 93 12.15 11.40 -34.60
C SER A 93 11.52 10.02 -34.89
N GLN A 94 10.21 9.91 -34.76
CA GLN A 94 9.48 8.67 -35.07
C GLN A 94 9.64 8.25 -36.54
N VAL A 95 9.79 9.21 -37.44
CA VAL A 95 10.04 8.97 -38.88
C VAL A 95 11.41 8.34 -39.09
N GLU A 96 12.43 8.81 -38.39
CA GLU A 96 13.79 8.25 -38.47
C GLU A 96 13.85 6.81 -37.94
N LEU A 97 13.16 6.50 -36.83
CA LEU A 97 13.06 5.13 -36.32
C LEU A 97 12.38 4.18 -37.31
N ARG A 98 11.28 4.62 -37.94
CA ARG A 98 10.59 3.81 -38.96
C ARG A 98 11.46 3.59 -40.20
N GLY A 99 12.25 4.59 -40.61
CA GLY A 99 13.18 4.44 -41.72
C GLY A 99 14.35 3.49 -41.44
N ARG A 100 14.75 3.31 -40.18
CA ARG A 100 15.80 2.34 -39.79
C ARG A 100 15.31 0.90 -39.65
N TRP A 101 14.00 0.69 -39.53
CA TRP A 101 13.38 -0.62 -39.29
C TRP A 101 12.62 -1.15 -40.52
N ALA A 102 12.66 -0.43 -41.65
CA ALA A 102 12.23 -0.91 -42.96
C ALA A 102 13.42 -1.53 -43.70
#